data_AF-A0A182T8X9-F1
#
_entry.id   AF-A0A182T8X9-F1
#
_cell.length_a   1.000
_cell.length_b   1.000
_cell.length_c   1.000
_cell.angle_alpha   90.00
_cell.angle_beta   90.00
_cell.angle_gamma   90.00
#
_symmetry.space_group_name_H-M   'P 1'
#
loop_
_entity.id
_entity.type
_entity.pdbx_description
1 polymer ?
#
loop_
_entity_poly.entity_id
_entity_poly.type
_entity_poly.pdbx_seq_one_letter_code
_entity_poly.pdbx_strand_id
1 'polypeptide(L)'
;MSLYRTFTAADAVAYARQYGQVADPQNLVSAEEIGDGNLNLVFKIRDPQGVSRAIVKQALPYVRCVGESWPLTLDRARIEAQTLLVHGALCPRHTVQVLHHDPELAVMVQEDLSDHHIWRSELVKGRYYPLAAGQLAEYLAQTLFHTSDFYQNAQEKKAEVSRFANPELCQITEDLFFTDPYIDHERNQFDEALLPQVQELRNDAPLRLAVAGLKHRFLSKAEALLHGDIHSGSVFVAEGRLKAIDAEFGFYGPIGFDLGTALGNLLLNYCGLPG
;
A
#
# COMPACT_ATOMS: atom_id res chain seq x y z
N MET A 1 13.32 -8.07 -25.57
CA MET A 1 11.87 -7.88 -25.82
C MET A 1 11.20 -7.89 -24.46
N SER A 2 10.39 -6.89 -24.13
CA SER A 2 9.65 -6.91 -22.86
C SER A 2 8.66 -8.07 -22.87
N LEU A 3 8.70 -8.93 -21.86
CA LEU A 3 7.76 -10.04 -21.66
C LEU A 3 6.40 -9.56 -21.13
N TYR A 4 6.32 -8.30 -20.70
CA TYR A 4 5.12 -7.71 -20.14
C TYR A 4 3.93 -7.78 -21.10
N ARG A 5 2.78 -8.20 -20.54
CA ARG A 5 1.47 -8.14 -21.16
C ARG A 5 0.41 -8.00 -20.06
N THR A 6 -0.64 -7.23 -20.33
CA THR A 6 -1.77 -7.11 -19.41
C THR A 6 -2.55 -8.43 -19.36
N PHE A 7 -2.82 -8.93 -18.15
CA PHE A 7 -3.54 -10.17 -17.94
C PHE A 7 -5.03 -10.00 -18.19
N THR A 8 -5.60 -10.99 -18.90
CA THR A 8 -7.05 -11.24 -18.87
C THR A 8 -7.42 -12.09 -17.66
N ALA A 9 -8.71 -12.25 -17.39
CA ALA A 9 -9.19 -13.20 -16.38
C ALA A 9 -8.69 -14.63 -16.63
N ALA A 10 -8.61 -15.07 -17.90
CA ALA A 10 -8.09 -16.39 -18.25
C ALA A 10 -6.58 -16.52 -17.95
N ASP A 11 -5.81 -15.46 -18.18
CA ASP A 11 -4.38 -15.43 -17.84
C ASP A 11 -4.17 -15.51 -16.33
N ALA A 12 -4.94 -14.74 -15.56
CA ALA A 12 -4.91 -14.78 -14.10
C ALA A 12 -5.22 -16.18 -13.54
N VAL A 13 -6.21 -16.90 -14.08
CA VAL A 13 -6.46 -18.30 -13.72
C VAL A 13 -5.25 -19.17 -14.05
N ALA A 14 -4.74 -19.11 -15.28
CA ALA A 14 -3.61 -19.94 -15.70
C ALA A 14 -2.36 -19.69 -14.83
N TYR A 15 -2.10 -18.43 -14.49
CA TYR A 15 -0.98 -18.04 -13.66
C TYR A 15 -1.14 -18.53 -12.21
N ALA A 16 -2.34 -18.39 -11.63
CA ALA A 16 -2.64 -18.91 -10.30
C ALA A 16 -2.59 -20.44 -10.22
N ARG A 17 -2.91 -21.15 -11.30
CA ARG A 17 -2.71 -22.62 -11.36
C ARG A 17 -1.25 -23.02 -11.22
N GLN A 18 -0.35 -22.20 -11.73
CA GLN A 18 1.08 -22.48 -11.67
C GLN A 18 1.70 -22.06 -10.33
N TYR A 19 1.25 -20.92 -9.79
CA TYR A 19 1.96 -20.22 -8.71
C TYR A 19 1.13 -19.94 -7.45
N GLY A 20 -0.16 -20.26 -7.45
CA GLY A 20 -1.08 -20.02 -6.33
C GLY A 20 -0.94 -21.00 -5.17
N GLN A 21 -0.04 -21.98 -5.25
CA GLN A 21 0.26 -22.94 -4.18
C GLN A 21 -0.96 -23.65 -3.56
N VAL A 22 -2.03 -23.83 -4.34
CA VAL A 22 -3.23 -24.58 -3.93
C VAL A 22 -3.04 -26.07 -4.16
N ALA A 23 -3.69 -26.91 -3.33
CA ALA A 23 -3.52 -28.36 -3.38
C ALA A 23 -3.98 -29.02 -4.70
N ASP A 24 -5.05 -28.51 -5.30
CA ASP A 24 -5.55 -28.94 -6.62
C ASP A 24 -5.70 -27.72 -7.54
N PRO A 25 -4.64 -27.33 -8.25
CA PRO A 25 -4.67 -26.16 -9.11
C PRO A 25 -5.72 -26.25 -10.22
N GLN A 26 -6.05 -27.45 -10.72
CA GLN A 26 -7.02 -27.57 -11.80
C GLN A 26 -8.44 -27.14 -11.39
N ASN A 27 -8.72 -27.13 -10.09
CA ASN A 27 -9.98 -26.60 -9.55
C ASN A 27 -10.06 -25.07 -9.63
N LEU A 28 -8.99 -24.33 -9.89
CA LEU A 28 -9.11 -22.90 -10.17
C LEU A 28 -9.73 -22.72 -11.56
N VAL A 29 -10.99 -22.28 -11.65
CA VAL A 29 -11.77 -22.32 -12.90
C VAL A 29 -12.13 -20.95 -13.45
N SER A 30 -12.18 -19.92 -12.61
CA SER A 30 -12.55 -18.57 -13.04
C SER A 30 -11.80 -17.51 -12.27
N ALA A 31 -11.72 -16.31 -12.85
CA ALA A 31 -11.21 -15.13 -12.20
C ALA A 31 -12.22 -14.00 -12.32
N GLU A 32 -12.36 -13.22 -11.25
CA GLU A 32 -13.15 -12.01 -11.20
C GLU A 32 -12.22 -10.84 -10.89
N GLU A 33 -12.23 -9.83 -11.76
CA GLU A 33 -11.50 -8.59 -11.51
C GLU A 33 -12.33 -7.73 -10.53
N ILE A 34 -11.72 -7.36 -9.40
CA ILE A 34 -12.41 -6.72 -8.28
C ILE A 34 -11.72 -5.44 -7.80
N GLY A 35 -10.72 -4.94 -8.54
CA GLY A 35 -9.94 -3.79 -8.12
C GLY A 35 -10.81 -2.53 -8.05
N ASP A 36 -11.12 -2.10 -6.83
CA ASP A 36 -11.63 -0.78 -6.47
C ASP A 36 -10.48 0.23 -6.23
N GLY A 37 -9.23 -0.25 -6.26
CA GLY A 37 -8.02 0.54 -6.05
C GLY A 37 -7.59 1.38 -7.26
N ASN A 38 -6.78 2.40 -6.96
CA ASN A 38 -6.40 3.45 -7.92
C ASN A 38 -5.35 3.03 -8.97
N LEU A 39 -4.62 1.93 -8.78
CA LEU A 39 -3.34 1.69 -9.47
C LEU A 39 -3.24 0.35 -10.23
N ASN A 40 -3.91 -0.72 -9.78
CA ASN A 40 -3.56 -2.09 -10.19
C ASN A 40 -4.81 -2.91 -10.58
N LEU A 41 -4.62 -3.98 -11.36
CA LEU A 41 -5.62 -5.02 -11.59
C LEU A 41 -5.55 -6.03 -10.44
N VAL A 42 -6.69 -6.42 -9.89
CA VAL A 42 -6.77 -7.40 -8.79
C VAL A 42 -7.81 -8.45 -9.15
N PHE A 43 -7.36 -9.70 -9.30
CA PHE A 43 -8.21 -10.83 -9.66
C PHE A 43 -8.41 -11.77 -8.47
N LYS A 44 -9.67 -12.02 -8.10
CA LYS A 44 -10.04 -13.16 -7.25
C LYS A 44 -10.10 -14.41 -8.08
N ILE A 45 -9.32 -15.43 -7.72
CA ILE A 45 -9.28 -16.70 -8.42
C ILE A 45 -10.19 -17.70 -7.70
N ARG A 46 -11.24 -18.16 -8.38
CA ARG A 46 -12.32 -18.94 -7.78
C ARG A 46 -12.27 -20.42 -8.20
N ASP A 47 -12.69 -21.27 -7.27
CA ASP A 47 -12.93 -22.69 -7.51
C ASP A 47 -14.33 -22.96 -8.12
N PRO A 48 -14.73 -24.21 -8.42
CA PRO A 48 -16.03 -24.49 -9.03
C PRO A 48 -17.22 -24.20 -8.09
N GLN A 49 -16.97 -24.07 -6.79
CA GLN A 49 -17.96 -23.65 -5.79
C GLN A 49 -18.05 -22.12 -5.69
N GLY A 50 -17.25 -21.39 -6.49
CA GLY A 50 -17.19 -19.95 -6.47
C GLY A 50 -16.40 -19.38 -5.30
N VAL A 51 -15.64 -20.19 -4.55
CA VAL A 51 -14.85 -19.70 -3.41
C VAL A 51 -13.50 -19.21 -3.91
N SER A 52 -13.11 -18.00 -3.48
CA SER A 52 -11.79 -17.45 -3.78
C SER A 52 -10.70 -18.24 -3.06
N ARG A 53 -9.61 -18.57 -3.77
CA ARG A 53 -8.50 -19.38 -3.26
C ARG A 53 -7.15 -18.68 -3.30
N ALA A 54 -7.01 -17.68 -4.17
CA ALA A 54 -5.81 -16.87 -4.31
C ALA A 54 -6.18 -15.53 -4.95
N ILE A 55 -5.31 -14.54 -4.77
CA ILE A 55 -5.37 -13.25 -5.45
C ILE A 55 -4.23 -13.16 -6.45
N VAL A 56 -4.53 -12.68 -7.66
CA VAL A 56 -3.51 -12.27 -8.64
C VAL A 56 -3.59 -10.76 -8.80
N LYS A 57 -2.51 -10.05 -8.45
CA LYS A 57 -2.40 -8.60 -8.57
C LYS A 57 -1.39 -8.26 -9.65
N GLN A 58 -1.75 -7.41 -10.61
CA GLN A 58 -0.85 -6.96 -11.68
C GLN A 58 -0.85 -5.42 -11.77
N ALA A 59 0.34 -4.84 -11.84
CA ALA A 59 0.51 -3.42 -12.10
C ALA A 59 0.33 -3.09 -13.58
N LEU A 60 -0.29 -1.94 -13.85
CA LEU A 60 -0.42 -1.36 -15.19
C LEU A 60 0.65 -0.27 -15.41
N PRO A 61 1.07 0.03 -16.65
CA PRO A 61 2.10 1.06 -16.91
C PRO A 61 1.58 2.50 -16.76
N TYR A 62 0.46 2.69 -16.07
CA TYR A 62 -0.21 3.97 -15.81
C TYR A 62 -1.07 3.89 -14.53
N VAL A 63 -1.48 5.04 -14.02
CA VAL A 63 -2.42 5.16 -12.88
C VAL A 63 -3.83 4.76 -13.36
N ARG A 64 -4.37 3.66 -12.85
CA ARG A 64 -5.64 3.08 -13.31
C ARG A 64 -6.83 4.06 -13.21
N CYS A 65 -6.95 4.83 -12.13
CA CYS A 65 -8.09 5.73 -11.93
C CYS A 65 -8.05 6.99 -12.84
N VAL A 66 -6.90 7.32 -13.40
CA VAL A 66 -6.72 8.46 -14.32
C VAL A 66 -6.66 7.99 -15.78
N GLY A 67 -6.07 6.83 -16.02
CA GLY A 67 -5.83 6.24 -17.34
C GLY A 67 -4.44 6.51 -17.87
N GLU A 68 -4.23 6.22 -19.16
CA GLU A 68 -2.93 6.28 -19.84
C GLU A 68 -2.28 7.68 -19.86
N SER A 69 -3.04 8.73 -19.55
CA SER A 69 -2.55 10.11 -19.45
C SER A 69 -1.61 10.32 -18.26
N TRP A 70 -1.57 9.40 -17.29
CA TRP A 70 -0.61 9.43 -16.18
C TRP A 70 0.21 8.13 -16.15
N PRO A 71 1.33 8.07 -16.91
CA PRO A 71 2.25 6.93 -16.89
C PRO A 71 2.83 6.67 -15.49
N LEU A 72 3.03 5.41 -15.16
CA LEU A 72 3.60 5.00 -13.88
C LEU A 72 4.41 3.71 -14.04
N THR A 73 5.63 3.69 -13.50
CA THR A 73 6.53 2.54 -13.60
C THR A 73 5.92 1.24 -13.08
N LEU A 74 6.16 0.16 -13.83
CA LEU A 74 5.83 -1.20 -13.42
C LEU A 74 6.74 -1.72 -12.29
N ASP A 75 7.89 -1.10 -12.05
CA ASP A 75 8.84 -1.50 -11.00
C ASP A 75 8.22 -1.43 -9.60
N ARG A 76 7.14 -0.65 -9.41
CA ARG A 76 6.37 -0.63 -8.17
C ARG A 76 5.83 -2.00 -7.76
N ALA A 77 5.52 -2.89 -8.71
CA ALA A 77 5.09 -4.26 -8.39
C ALA A 77 6.23 -5.08 -7.76
N ARG A 78 7.47 -4.86 -8.21
CA ARG A 78 8.66 -5.46 -7.57
C ARG A 78 8.84 -4.90 -6.16
N ILE A 79 8.74 -3.58 -6.00
CA ILE A 79 8.86 -2.92 -4.70
C ILE A 79 7.80 -3.44 -3.73
N GLU A 80 6.54 -3.51 -4.15
CA GLU A 80 5.44 -4.04 -3.34
C GLU A 80 5.73 -5.47 -2.89
N ALA A 81 6.02 -6.38 -3.83
CA ALA A 81 6.28 -7.77 -3.51
C ALA A 81 7.48 -7.92 -2.57
N GLN A 82 8.58 -7.21 -2.81
CA GLN A 82 9.77 -7.27 -1.96
C GLN A 82 9.53 -6.68 -0.57
N THR A 83 8.76 -5.59 -0.47
CA THR A 83 8.41 -4.99 0.83
C THR A 83 7.54 -5.95 1.63
N LEU A 84 6.52 -6.53 1.02
CA LEU A 84 5.65 -7.52 1.65
C LEU A 84 6.39 -8.81 2.03
N LEU A 85 7.36 -9.27 1.23
CA LEU A 85 8.19 -10.42 1.59
C LEU A 85 9.08 -10.13 2.81
N VAL A 86 9.74 -8.96 2.85
CA VAL A 86 10.55 -8.55 4.02
C VAL A 86 9.67 -8.39 5.25
N HIS A 87 8.55 -7.69 5.13
CA HIS A 87 7.62 -7.47 6.24
C HIS A 87 6.98 -8.79 6.71
N GLY A 88 6.62 -9.68 5.79
CA GLY A 88 6.07 -10.99 6.09
C GLY A 88 7.07 -11.93 6.77
N ALA A 89 8.37 -11.79 6.51
CA ALA A 89 9.40 -12.53 7.24
C ALA A 89 9.52 -12.07 8.70
N LEU A 90 9.27 -10.78 8.97
CA LEU A 90 9.38 -10.16 10.29
C LEU A 90 8.08 -10.26 11.10
N CYS A 91 6.93 -10.16 10.43
CA CYS A 91 5.61 -10.14 11.06
C CYS A 91 4.56 -10.92 10.22
N PRO A 92 4.74 -12.25 10.02
CA PRO A 92 3.91 -13.05 9.11
C PRO A 92 2.41 -13.04 9.47
N ARG A 93 2.10 -12.86 10.77
CA ARG A 93 0.72 -12.83 11.26
C ARG A 93 -0.06 -11.63 10.73
N HIS A 94 0.61 -10.51 10.47
CA HIS A 94 -0.02 -9.23 10.14
C HIS A 94 0.34 -8.67 8.76
N THR A 95 1.01 -9.46 7.94
CA THR A 95 1.30 -9.11 6.54
C THR A 95 0.64 -10.13 5.63
N VAL A 96 0.09 -9.67 4.51
CA VAL A 96 -0.42 -10.56 3.47
C VAL A 96 0.70 -11.46 2.95
N GLN A 97 0.41 -12.75 2.80
CA GLN A 97 1.36 -13.71 2.27
C GLN A 97 1.50 -13.54 0.76
N VAL A 98 2.72 -13.26 0.29
CA VAL A 98 3.09 -13.34 -1.12
C VAL A 98 3.50 -14.78 -1.45
N LEU A 99 2.75 -15.43 -2.33
CA LEU A 99 2.97 -16.81 -2.78
C LEU A 99 3.96 -16.86 -3.95
N HIS A 100 3.93 -15.85 -4.81
CA HIS A 100 4.82 -15.72 -5.95
C HIS A 100 4.85 -14.27 -6.44
N HIS A 101 5.95 -13.85 -7.07
CA HIS A 101 6.00 -12.59 -7.81
C HIS A 101 6.94 -12.70 -9.00
N ASP A 102 6.61 -11.97 -10.07
CA ASP A 102 7.39 -11.90 -11.31
C ASP A 102 7.52 -10.42 -11.72
N PRO A 103 8.73 -9.84 -11.62
CA PRO A 103 8.96 -8.44 -11.96
C PRO A 103 8.88 -8.15 -13.46
N GLU A 104 9.09 -9.14 -14.34
CA GLU A 104 9.02 -8.92 -15.80
C GLU A 104 7.57 -8.79 -16.29
N LEU A 105 6.66 -9.50 -15.63
CA LEU A 105 5.21 -9.41 -15.87
C LEU A 105 4.51 -8.40 -14.94
N ALA A 106 5.23 -7.85 -13.97
CA ALA A 106 4.74 -6.95 -12.92
C ALA A 106 3.51 -7.53 -12.18
N VAL A 107 3.56 -8.83 -11.89
CA VAL A 107 2.45 -9.59 -11.29
C VAL A 107 2.91 -10.27 -10.00
N MET A 108 1.99 -10.41 -9.06
CA MET A 108 2.18 -11.22 -7.87
C MET A 108 0.93 -12.06 -7.57
N VAL A 109 1.16 -13.17 -6.88
CA VAL A 109 0.11 -14.05 -6.35
C VAL A 109 0.16 -13.97 -4.83
N GLN A 110 -0.98 -13.74 -4.21
CA GLN A 110 -1.12 -13.54 -2.76
C GLN A 110 -2.17 -14.50 -2.18
N GLU A 111 -2.12 -14.71 -0.87
CA GLU A 111 -3.21 -15.36 -0.15
C GLU A 111 -4.54 -14.62 -0.35
N ASP A 112 -5.65 -15.36 -0.32
CA ASP A 112 -6.98 -14.76 -0.34
C ASP A 112 -7.37 -14.28 1.07
N LEU A 113 -7.84 -13.05 1.16
CA LEU A 113 -8.34 -12.42 2.39
C LEU A 113 -9.84 -12.09 2.26
N SER A 114 -10.62 -12.88 1.50
CA SER A 114 -12.06 -12.63 1.30
C SER A 114 -12.90 -12.73 2.58
N ASP A 115 -12.35 -13.33 3.64
CA ASP A 115 -12.92 -13.38 4.99
C ASP A 115 -12.56 -12.17 5.86
N HIS A 116 -11.85 -11.18 5.30
CA HIS A 116 -11.55 -9.89 5.92
C HIS A 116 -12.31 -8.76 5.24
N HIS A 117 -12.30 -7.59 5.88
CA HIS A 117 -12.88 -6.35 5.38
C HIS A 117 -11.85 -5.23 5.41
N ILE A 118 -11.88 -4.34 4.42
CA ILE A 118 -11.06 -3.11 4.44
C ILE A 118 -11.42 -2.30 5.68
N TRP A 119 -10.42 -1.98 6.52
CA TRP A 119 -10.66 -1.39 7.84
C TRP A 119 -11.36 -0.04 7.75
N ARG A 120 -10.99 0.79 6.77
CA ARG A 120 -11.67 2.07 6.48
C ARG A 120 -13.18 1.87 6.32
N SER A 121 -13.59 0.90 5.52
CA SER A 121 -15.01 0.62 5.25
C SER A 121 -15.76 0.17 6.50
N GLU A 122 -15.10 -0.54 7.41
CA GLU A 122 -15.69 -0.95 8.67
C GLU A 122 -15.78 0.21 9.68
N LEU A 123 -14.74 1.05 9.75
CA LEU A 123 -14.72 2.25 10.58
C LEU A 123 -15.84 3.23 10.19
N VAL A 124 -16.08 3.43 8.89
CA VAL A 124 -17.20 4.26 8.39
C VAL A 124 -18.56 3.69 8.79
N LYS A 125 -18.70 2.36 8.90
CA LYS A 125 -19.92 1.69 9.38
C LYS A 125 -20.05 1.71 10.91
N GLY A 126 -19.12 2.35 11.63
CA GLY A 126 -19.07 2.32 13.10
C GLY A 126 -18.75 0.95 13.69
N ARG A 127 -18.15 0.04 12.92
CA ARG A 127 -17.78 -1.30 13.40
C ARG A 127 -16.41 -1.24 14.06
N TYR A 128 -16.35 -1.75 15.29
CA TYR A 128 -15.16 -1.70 16.11
C TYR A 128 -14.43 -3.04 16.17
N TYR A 129 -13.11 -3.00 16.02
CA TYR A 129 -12.22 -4.17 16.10
C TYR A 129 -11.20 -3.92 17.22
N PRO A 130 -11.47 -4.39 18.46
CA PRO A 130 -10.71 -4.00 19.66
C PRO A 130 -9.21 -4.30 19.57
N LEU A 131 -8.82 -5.33 18.83
CA LEU A 131 -7.43 -5.78 18.70
C LEU A 131 -6.68 -5.11 17.54
N ALA A 132 -7.37 -4.43 16.62
CA ALA A 132 -6.77 -3.93 15.38
C ALA A 132 -5.64 -2.92 15.64
N ALA A 133 -5.84 -1.98 16.58
CA ALA A 133 -4.80 -0.99 16.91
C ALA A 133 -3.53 -1.65 17.47
N GLY A 134 -3.68 -2.62 18.38
CA GLY A 134 -2.55 -3.36 18.95
C GLY A 134 -1.82 -4.22 17.91
N GLN A 135 -2.57 -4.85 17.00
CA GLN A 135 -2.00 -5.66 15.91
C GLN A 135 -1.27 -4.81 14.87
N LEU A 136 -1.81 -3.64 14.53
CA LEU A 136 -1.09 -2.68 13.68
C LEU A 136 0.18 -2.18 14.36
N ALA A 137 0.13 -1.90 15.67
CA ALA A 137 1.31 -1.50 16.43
C ALA A 137 2.37 -2.61 16.47
N GLU A 138 1.98 -3.88 16.66
CA GLU A 138 2.89 -5.04 16.56
C GLU A 138 3.53 -5.10 15.17
N TYR A 139 2.74 -5.02 14.10
CA TYR A 139 3.25 -4.97 12.72
C TYR A 139 4.29 -3.86 12.52
N LEU A 140 3.95 -2.61 12.85
CA LEU A 140 4.84 -1.47 12.65
C LEU A 140 6.11 -1.58 13.52
N ALA A 141 5.98 -2.05 14.76
CA ALA A 141 7.14 -2.25 15.63
C ALA A 141 8.09 -3.30 15.06
N GLN A 142 7.55 -4.44 14.60
CA GLN A 142 8.37 -5.53 14.04
C GLN A 142 9.06 -5.08 12.75
N THR A 143 8.33 -4.50 11.80
CA THR A 143 8.89 -4.15 10.49
C THR A 143 9.86 -2.97 10.57
N LEU A 144 9.49 -1.88 11.26
CA LEU A 144 10.30 -0.67 11.30
C LEU A 144 11.55 -0.83 12.17
N PHE A 145 11.49 -1.59 13.27
CA PHE A 145 12.66 -1.82 14.11
C PHE A 145 13.69 -2.71 13.40
N HIS A 146 13.27 -3.86 12.87
CA HIS A 146 14.18 -4.85 12.29
C HIS A 146 14.73 -4.46 10.91
N THR A 147 14.18 -3.42 10.28
CA THR A 147 14.72 -2.81 9.05
C THR A 147 15.45 -1.49 9.31
N SER A 148 15.68 -1.13 10.58
CA SER A 148 16.42 0.08 10.95
C SER A 148 17.89 -0.20 11.26
N ASP A 149 18.67 0.88 11.39
CA ASP A 149 20.07 0.83 11.83
C ASP A 149 20.25 0.26 13.27
N PHE A 150 19.17 0.10 14.05
CA PHE A 150 19.23 -0.54 15.38
C PHE A 150 19.37 -2.06 15.31
N TYR A 151 19.02 -2.68 14.18
CA TYR A 151 19.04 -4.14 14.01
C TYR A 151 19.88 -4.58 12.82
N GLN A 152 19.75 -3.91 11.67
CA GLN A 152 20.44 -4.31 10.46
C GLN A 152 21.93 -3.96 10.50
N ASN A 153 22.75 -4.80 9.84
CA ASN A 153 24.13 -4.44 9.58
C ASN A 153 24.18 -3.22 8.65
N ALA A 154 25.04 -2.26 8.95
CA ALA A 154 25.12 -0.98 8.22
C ALA A 154 25.52 -1.12 6.74
N GLN A 155 26.22 -2.20 6.33
CA GLN A 155 26.55 -2.45 4.93
C GLN A 155 25.36 -3.06 4.19
N GLU A 156 24.70 -4.05 4.80
CA GLU A 156 23.49 -4.68 4.26
C GLU A 156 22.38 -3.65 4.07
N LYS A 157 22.13 -2.82 5.09
CA LYS A 157 21.14 -1.74 5.03
C LYS A 157 21.42 -0.76 3.90
N LYS A 158 22.69 -0.40 3.64
CA LYS A 158 23.04 0.48 2.50
C LYS A 158 22.70 -0.17 1.15
N ALA A 159 22.94 -1.48 1.01
CA ALA A 159 22.55 -2.20 -0.19
C ALA A 159 21.02 -2.27 -0.33
N GLU A 160 20.30 -2.47 0.77
CA GLU A 160 18.84 -2.49 0.79
C GLU A 160 18.24 -1.11 0.45
N VAL A 161 18.83 -0.01 0.92
CA VAL A 161 18.44 1.35 0.52
C VAL A 161 18.52 1.52 -1.00
N SER A 162 19.56 0.99 -1.65
CA SER A 162 19.66 1.01 -3.11
C SER A 162 18.63 0.09 -3.79
N ARG A 163 18.36 -1.09 -3.22
CA ARG A 163 17.40 -2.06 -3.77
C ARG A 163 15.95 -1.54 -3.74
N PHE A 164 15.61 -0.77 -2.71
CA PHE A 164 14.28 -0.19 -2.51
C PHE A 164 14.20 1.29 -2.91
N ALA A 165 15.08 1.76 -3.79
CA ALA A 165 14.90 3.06 -4.42
C ALA A 165 13.61 3.03 -5.26
N ASN A 166 12.67 3.93 -4.96
CA ASN A 166 11.33 3.97 -5.56
C ASN A 166 10.93 5.41 -5.96
N PRO A 167 11.69 6.07 -6.85
CA PRO A 167 11.63 7.52 -7.04
C PRO A 167 10.27 8.03 -7.53
N GLU A 168 9.60 7.32 -8.44
CA GLU A 168 8.31 7.78 -9.00
C GLU A 168 7.19 7.80 -7.95
N LEU A 169 7.15 6.79 -7.07
CA LEU A 169 6.12 6.71 -6.03
C LEU A 169 6.47 7.64 -4.86
N CYS A 170 7.75 7.77 -4.52
CA CYS A 170 8.20 8.81 -3.58
C CYS A 170 7.79 10.21 -4.07
N GLN A 171 7.96 10.51 -5.36
CA GLN A 171 7.56 11.79 -5.94
C GLN A 171 6.06 12.05 -5.79
N ILE A 172 5.20 11.04 -5.98
CA ILE A 172 3.76 11.17 -5.75
C ILE A 172 3.49 11.60 -4.30
N THR A 173 4.14 10.96 -3.32
CA THR A 173 3.99 11.35 -1.91
C THR A 173 4.56 12.76 -1.65
N GLU A 174 5.73 13.09 -2.21
CA GLU A 174 6.37 14.40 -2.08
C GLU A 174 5.48 15.56 -2.57
N ASP A 175 4.75 15.33 -3.66
CA ASP A 175 3.82 16.30 -4.22
C ASP A 175 2.54 16.34 -3.38
N LEU A 176 1.86 15.20 -3.23
CA LEU A 176 0.50 15.16 -2.67
C LEU A 176 0.41 15.36 -1.16
N PHE A 177 1.43 14.96 -0.39
CA PHE A 177 1.42 15.15 1.06
C PHE A 177 2.08 16.44 1.50
N PHE A 178 3.12 16.87 0.78
CA PHE A 178 4.04 17.90 1.28
C PHE A 178 4.09 19.17 0.43
N THR A 179 3.40 19.21 -0.72
CA THR A 179 3.47 20.35 -1.65
C THR A 179 2.08 20.85 -2.03
N ASP A 180 1.32 20.05 -2.76
CA ASP A 180 0.09 20.46 -3.44
C ASP A 180 -0.92 21.11 -2.48
N PRO A 181 -1.22 20.56 -1.28
CA PRO A 181 -2.20 21.17 -0.37
C PRO A 181 -1.85 22.60 0.08
N TYR A 182 -0.56 22.96 0.06
CA TYR A 182 -0.05 24.21 0.62
C TYR A 182 0.21 25.30 -0.43
N ILE A 183 -0.14 25.03 -1.69
CA ILE A 183 -0.05 25.96 -2.81
C ILE A 183 -1.34 25.92 -3.64
N ASP A 184 -1.49 26.85 -4.57
CA ASP A 184 -2.53 26.74 -5.59
C ASP A 184 -2.08 25.77 -6.69
N HIS A 185 -2.74 24.62 -6.78
CA HIS A 185 -2.37 23.52 -7.67
C HIS A 185 -3.63 22.86 -8.23
N GLU A 186 -3.59 22.50 -9.51
CA GLU A 186 -4.74 21.98 -10.27
C GLU A 186 -5.27 20.63 -9.74
N ARG A 187 -4.42 19.85 -9.05
CA ARG A 187 -4.81 18.58 -8.45
C ARG A 187 -5.63 18.73 -7.16
N ASN A 188 -5.60 19.89 -6.52
CA ASN A 188 -6.35 20.11 -5.30
C ASN A 188 -7.85 20.11 -5.58
N GLN A 189 -8.60 19.33 -4.80
CA GLN A 189 -10.06 19.30 -4.84
C GLN A 189 -10.61 19.46 -3.43
N PHE A 190 -11.53 20.39 -3.26
CA PHE A 190 -12.20 20.70 -2.00
C PHE A 190 -13.54 21.38 -2.30
N ASP A 191 -14.48 21.32 -1.34
CA ASP A 191 -15.75 22.06 -1.43
C ASP A 191 -15.47 23.57 -1.41
N GLU A 192 -16.13 24.34 -2.28
CA GLU A 192 -15.96 25.79 -2.37
C GLU A 192 -16.20 26.49 -1.02
N ALA A 193 -17.06 25.94 -0.16
CA ALA A 193 -17.31 26.43 1.19
C ALA A 193 -16.06 26.40 2.10
N LEU A 194 -15.04 25.59 1.76
CA LEU A 194 -13.77 25.48 2.48
C LEU A 194 -12.70 26.46 1.97
N LEU A 195 -12.98 27.25 0.93
CA LEU A 195 -11.99 28.17 0.35
C LEU A 195 -11.35 29.11 1.38
N PRO A 196 -12.07 29.69 2.37
CA PRO A 196 -11.43 30.51 3.41
C PRO A 196 -10.39 29.73 4.23
N GLN A 197 -10.70 28.50 4.63
CA GLN A 197 -9.80 27.63 5.39
C GLN A 197 -8.59 27.17 4.55
N VAL A 198 -8.82 26.89 3.26
CA VAL A 198 -7.74 26.56 2.33
C VAL A 198 -6.80 27.76 2.15
N GLN A 199 -7.32 28.98 2.06
CA GLN A 199 -6.51 30.19 1.99
C GLN A 199 -5.74 30.45 3.29
N GLU A 200 -6.35 30.19 4.45
CA GLU A 200 -5.67 30.26 5.76
C GLU A 200 -4.49 29.27 5.80
N LEU A 201 -4.72 28.01 5.44
CA LEU A 201 -3.70 26.97 5.37
C LEU A 201 -2.54 27.33 4.43
N ARG A 202 -2.83 27.87 3.24
CA ARG A 202 -1.81 28.27 2.24
C ARG A 202 -0.99 29.50 2.67
N ASN A 203 -1.56 30.36 3.53
CA ASN A 203 -0.91 31.56 4.03
C ASN A 203 -0.26 31.38 5.41
N ASP A 204 -0.44 30.22 6.05
CA ASP A 204 0.20 29.88 7.33
C ASP A 204 1.69 29.58 7.15
N ALA A 205 2.52 30.60 7.41
CA ALA A 205 3.98 30.49 7.29
C ALA A 205 4.60 29.49 8.31
N PRO A 206 4.22 29.48 9.60
CA PRO A 206 4.64 28.43 10.53
C PRO A 206 4.34 27.00 10.05
N LEU A 207 3.13 26.75 9.56
CA LEU A 207 2.73 25.43 9.03
C LEU A 207 3.60 25.05 7.83
N ARG A 208 3.76 25.95 6.86
CA ARG A 208 4.58 25.69 5.67
C ARG A 208 6.03 25.42 6.00
N LEU A 209 6.59 26.09 7.01
CA LEU A 209 7.94 25.80 7.51
C LEU A 209 8.03 24.39 8.12
N ALA A 210 7.04 24.00 8.93
CA ALA A 210 6.99 22.65 9.52
C ALA A 210 6.87 21.57 8.43
N VAL A 211 5.98 21.76 7.46
CA VAL A 211 5.78 20.85 6.32
C VAL A 211 7.04 20.75 5.47
N ALA A 212 7.73 21.86 5.19
CA ALA A 212 9.00 21.83 4.47
C ALA A 212 10.07 21.03 5.23
N GLY A 213 10.11 21.14 6.56
CA GLY A 213 10.97 20.33 7.41
C GLY A 213 10.65 18.83 7.32
N LEU A 214 9.36 18.46 7.31
CA LEU A 214 8.92 17.08 7.13
C LEU A 214 9.25 16.55 5.73
N LYS A 215 9.01 17.35 4.68
CA LYS A 215 9.38 17.02 3.30
C LYS A 215 10.88 16.74 3.18
N HIS A 216 11.72 17.61 3.76
CA HIS A 216 13.16 17.40 3.75
C HIS A 216 13.58 16.11 4.46
N ARG A 217 12.91 15.75 5.57
CA ARG A 217 13.17 14.47 6.24
C ARG A 217 12.74 13.28 5.37
N PHE A 218 11.56 13.32 4.75
CA PHE A 218 11.09 12.29 3.81
C PHE A 218 12.09 12.06 2.67
N LEU A 219 12.61 13.16 2.09
CA LEU A 219 13.60 13.14 1.00
C LEU A 219 14.99 12.61 1.38
N SER A 220 15.38 12.67 2.65
CA SER A 220 16.80 12.52 3.04
C SER A 220 17.08 11.49 4.13
N LYS A 221 16.06 11.00 4.83
CA LYS A 221 16.22 10.14 6.00
C LYS A 221 15.77 8.72 5.68
N ALA A 222 16.73 7.89 5.30
CA ALA A 222 16.56 6.44 5.19
C ALA A 222 16.66 5.79 6.58
N GLU A 223 15.61 5.82 7.40
CA GLU A 223 15.62 5.30 8.78
C GLU A 223 15.24 3.81 8.86
N ALA A 224 14.21 3.38 8.12
CA ALA A 224 13.75 2.00 8.05
C ALA A 224 13.04 1.73 6.71
N LEU A 225 12.85 0.45 6.35
CA LEU A 225 11.98 0.09 5.21
C LEU A 225 10.53 0.33 5.61
N LEU A 226 9.91 1.33 5.01
CA LEU A 226 8.52 1.69 5.25
C LEU A 226 7.59 0.81 4.40
N HIS A 227 6.33 0.71 4.84
CA HIS A 227 5.23 0.40 3.95
C HIS A 227 4.98 1.56 2.96
N GLY A 228 5.11 2.80 3.42
CA GLY A 228 5.02 4.01 2.60
C GLY A 228 3.60 4.48 2.28
N ASP A 229 2.56 3.72 2.69
CA ASP A 229 1.15 4.12 2.54
C ASP A 229 0.21 3.32 3.47
N ILE A 230 0.60 3.17 4.74
CA ILE A 230 -0.14 2.35 5.72
C ILE A 230 -1.32 3.13 6.33
N HIS A 231 -2.36 3.35 5.54
CA HIS A 231 -3.63 3.93 6.00
C HIS A 231 -4.70 2.85 6.26
N SER A 232 -5.84 3.21 6.85
CA SER A 232 -6.94 2.25 7.12
C SER A 232 -7.54 1.60 5.87
N GLY A 233 -7.26 2.12 4.67
CA GLY A 233 -7.58 1.47 3.40
C GLY A 233 -6.60 0.36 2.98
N SER A 234 -5.38 0.33 3.53
CA SER A 234 -4.30 -0.62 3.21
C SER A 234 -4.21 -1.72 4.28
N VAL A 235 -5.30 -1.92 5.00
CA VAL A 235 -5.40 -2.85 6.12
C VAL A 235 -6.72 -3.60 6.02
N PHE A 236 -6.62 -4.92 5.96
CA PHE A 236 -7.72 -5.84 6.15
C PHE A 236 -7.89 -6.18 7.63
N VAL A 237 -9.13 -6.23 8.11
CA VAL A 237 -9.51 -6.63 9.47
C VAL A 237 -10.55 -7.73 9.45
N ALA A 238 -10.46 -8.61 10.45
CA ALA A 238 -11.46 -9.61 10.81
C ALA A 238 -11.45 -9.77 12.34
N GLU A 239 -12.35 -10.58 12.89
CA GLU A 239 -12.36 -10.84 14.33
C GLU A 239 -10.99 -11.39 14.79
N GLY A 240 -10.31 -10.62 15.64
CA GLY A 240 -8.98 -10.94 16.17
C GLY A 240 -7.86 -11.03 15.13
N ARG A 241 -8.03 -10.53 13.91
CA ARG A 241 -7.01 -10.59 12.84
C ARG A 241 -6.90 -9.28 12.09
N LEU A 242 -5.67 -8.97 11.69
CA LEU A 242 -5.29 -7.81 10.89
C LEU A 242 -4.23 -8.22 9.88
N LYS A 243 -4.33 -7.72 8.65
CA LYS A 243 -3.38 -7.94 7.56
C LYS A 243 -3.10 -6.62 6.82
N ALA A 244 -1.85 -6.17 6.81
CA ALA A 244 -1.37 -5.10 5.95
C ALA A 244 -1.19 -5.60 4.51
N ILE A 245 -1.58 -4.78 3.54
CA ILE A 245 -1.57 -5.02 2.09
C ILE A 245 -1.06 -3.79 1.34
N ASP A 246 -0.78 -3.88 0.04
CA ASP A 246 -0.53 -2.73 -0.84
C ASP A 246 0.68 -1.86 -0.46
N ALA A 247 1.81 -2.49 -0.16
CA ALA A 247 3.07 -1.81 0.18
C ALA A 247 3.86 -1.31 -1.04
N GLU A 248 3.18 -0.82 -2.09
CA GLU A 248 3.83 -0.41 -3.34
C GLU A 248 4.68 0.86 -3.21
N PHE A 249 4.37 1.70 -2.22
CA PHE A 249 5.15 2.88 -1.84
C PHE A 249 6.37 2.56 -0.97
N GLY A 250 6.67 1.28 -0.74
CA GLY A 250 7.78 0.86 0.11
C GLY A 250 9.12 1.47 -0.33
N PHE A 251 9.84 2.07 0.62
CA PHE A 251 11.18 2.60 0.44
C PHE A 251 11.85 2.77 1.81
N TYR A 252 13.17 3.00 1.83
CA TYR A 252 13.83 3.38 3.08
C TYR A 252 13.58 4.86 3.38
N GLY A 253 12.72 5.13 4.36
CA GLY A 253 12.26 6.47 4.73
C GLY A 253 12.21 6.70 6.25
N PRO A 254 11.66 7.83 6.70
CA PRO A 254 11.56 8.15 8.12
C PRO A 254 10.46 7.33 8.81
N ILE A 255 10.79 6.68 9.93
CA ILE A 255 9.90 5.77 10.69
C ILE A 255 8.57 6.46 11.05
N GLY A 256 8.64 7.75 11.38
CA GLY A 256 7.47 8.55 11.75
C GLY A 256 6.42 8.70 10.65
N PHE A 257 6.77 8.45 9.38
CA PHE A 257 5.84 8.57 8.26
C PHE A 257 4.73 7.51 8.33
N ASP A 258 5.10 6.22 8.45
CA ASP A 258 4.12 5.13 8.56
C ASP A 258 3.25 5.27 9.82
N LEU A 259 3.85 5.62 10.95
CA LEU A 259 3.13 5.89 12.20
C LEU A 259 2.14 7.06 12.03
N GLY A 260 2.58 8.14 11.39
CA GLY A 260 1.77 9.33 11.13
C GLY A 260 0.60 9.05 10.19
N THR A 261 0.83 8.31 9.10
CA THR A 261 -0.20 7.95 8.12
C THR A 261 -1.28 7.05 8.74
N ALA A 262 -0.87 6.07 9.55
CA ALA A 262 -1.78 5.19 10.28
C ALA A 262 -2.65 5.97 11.27
N LEU A 263 -2.01 6.74 12.18
CA LEU A 263 -2.72 7.50 13.20
C LEU A 263 -3.58 8.61 12.60
N GLY A 264 -3.06 9.31 11.59
CA GLY A 264 -3.78 10.35 10.87
C GLY A 264 -5.08 9.84 10.26
N ASN A 265 -5.08 8.62 9.69
CA ASN A 265 -6.31 8.03 9.15
C ASN A 265 -7.32 7.64 10.23
N LEU A 266 -6.88 7.22 11.42
CA LEU A 266 -7.78 6.98 12.54
C LEU A 266 -8.37 8.30 13.09
N LEU A 267 -7.58 9.37 13.12
CA LEU A 267 -8.05 10.71 13.49
C LEU A 267 -9.04 11.27 12.45
N LEU A 268 -8.80 11.06 11.16
CA LEU A 268 -9.77 11.41 10.11
C LEU A 268 -11.10 10.67 10.31
N ASN A 269 -11.06 9.38 10.66
CA ASN A 269 -12.28 8.65 10.99
C ASN A 269 -12.98 9.23 12.22
N TYR A 270 -12.24 9.55 13.29
CA TYR A 270 -12.81 10.18 14.49
C TYR A 270 -13.51 11.51 14.16
N CYS A 271 -12.88 12.39 13.39
CA CYS A 271 -13.46 13.66 12.96
C CYS A 271 -14.68 13.47 12.03
N GLY A 272 -14.76 12.35 11.33
CA GLY A 272 -15.86 12.02 10.42
C GLY A 272 -17.05 11.29 11.08
N LEU A 273 -16.98 10.97 12.37
CA LEU A 273 -18.10 10.34 13.07
C LEU A 273 -19.28 11.33 13.17
N PRO A 274 -20.54 10.88 12.96
CA PRO A 274 -21.70 11.72 13.25
C PRO A 274 -21.72 12.04 14.75
N GLY A 275 -21.81 13.34 15.07
CA GLY A 275 -21.89 13.85 16.44
C GLY A 275 -23.19 13.51 17.16
#